data_AF-A0A3L7UCS0-F1
#
_entry.id   AF-A0A3L7UCS0-F1
#
_cell.length_a   1.000
_cell.length_b   1.000
_cell.length_c   1.000
_cell.angle_alpha   90.00
_cell.angle_beta   90.00
_cell.angle_gamma   90.00
#
_symmetry.space_group_name_H-M   'P 1'
#
loop_
_entity.id
_entity.type
_entity.pdbx_description
1 polymer ?
#
loop_
_entity_poly.entity_id
_entity_poly.type
_entity_poly.pdbx_seq_one_letter_code
_entity_poly.pdbx_strand_id
1 'polypeptide(L)'
;MFDLHLNQNRRNFLRVGGLAGMGLSLPTLLRAEAQGAEPTNRRAKSVILVYLGGGMSHHDSFDPKPDANAEIRGKYDVISTNVPDLAVGQLLPMMAQTMDKVCLVRSGSHNNDHHETATNWVMSGRFGSAFGDWPAMGAVAAHESGFPGTLPPYAAIPRNPSFTWELGKSAFLGGRYESFKVGDPNQEGYRVRDVSQAEPLTELRAQRRQSLLKTVDGLAERVAGNDQIKAFDQFQQRATEMVLSGEARDAFAIDKEDDKLRNRYGRTTFGQSCLLARRLIERGVTFVTVNSGGWDHHAKIWDGLDRMLPDFDRGFSALIDDLHNRGLLQDTLVLAMGEFGRSPKINKDVGRDHWAAAASLLFAGAGVVPGRVIGATDKDGGQVTENPIHPADVAFTVLDSLGIDPRKQLRTPDGRPVEILEDGRLLEELYA
;
A
#
# COMPACT_ATOMS: atom_id res chain seq x y z
N MET A 1 -10.39 55.97 -4.17
CA MET A 1 -10.02 54.95 -3.17
C MET A 1 -10.19 53.61 -3.86
N PHE A 2 -9.20 53.01 -4.52
CA PHE A 2 -7.82 52.77 -4.13
C PHE A 2 -6.85 53.02 -5.29
N ASP A 3 -5.68 53.57 -4.94
CA ASP A 3 -4.55 53.88 -5.79
C ASP A 3 -3.58 52.69 -5.76
N LEU A 4 -3.25 52.10 -6.92
CA LEU A 4 -2.27 51.01 -7.02
C LEU A 4 -0.93 51.60 -7.44
N HIS A 5 -0.16 52.03 -6.43
CA HIS A 5 1.24 52.43 -6.60
C HIS A 5 2.12 51.20 -6.86
N LEU A 6 2.34 50.88 -8.14
CA LEU A 6 3.42 50.00 -8.58
C LEU A 6 4.75 50.75 -8.46
N ASN A 7 5.37 50.67 -7.28
CA ASN A 7 6.72 51.15 -7.06
C ASN A 7 7.71 50.17 -7.72
N GLN A 8 7.86 50.30 -9.04
CA GLN A 8 8.80 49.53 -9.85
C GLN A 8 10.24 49.96 -9.54
N ASN A 9 10.85 49.28 -8.57
CA ASN A 9 12.27 49.48 -8.27
C ASN A 9 13.14 49.00 -9.43
N ARG A 10 13.96 49.90 -9.97
CA ARG A 10 14.97 49.67 -11.05
C ARG A 10 15.88 48.45 -10.80
N ARG A 11 16.03 48.01 -9.54
CA ARG A 11 16.74 46.77 -9.15
C ARG A 11 16.07 45.47 -9.61
N ASN A 12 14.75 45.41 -9.71
CA ASN A 12 14.04 44.21 -10.19
C ASN A 12 14.14 44.07 -11.71
N PHE A 13 14.16 45.17 -12.45
CA PHE A 13 14.40 45.15 -13.90
C PHE A 13 15.82 44.66 -14.23
N LEU A 14 16.83 45.04 -13.44
CA LEU A 14 18.21 44.53 -13.59
C LEU A 14 18.38 43.07 -13.14
N ARG A 15 17.60 42.60 -12.16
CA ARG A 15 17.58 41.16 -11.79
C ARG A 15 16.97 40.28 -12.90
N VAL A 16 15.89 40.73 -13.54
CA VAL A 16 15.26 40.02 -14.66
C VAL A 16 16.10 40.14 -15.93
N GLY A 17 16.72 41.29 -16.19
CA GLY A 17 17.60 41.51 -17.35
C GLY A 17 18.97 40.82 -17.24
N GLY A 18 19.52 40.69 -16.03
CA GLY A 18 20.81 40.03 -15.78
C GLY A 18 20.77 38.50 -15.95
N LEU A 19 19.63 37.87 -15.65
CA LEU A 19 19.43 36.42 -15.82
C LEU A 19 19.31 36.02 -17.31
N ALA A 20 18.76 36.90 -18.15
CA ALA A 20 18.69 36.69 -19.59
C ALA A 20 20.08 36.68 -20.27
N GLY A 21 21.04 37.45 -19.75
CA GLY A 21 22.42 37.52 -20.26
C GLY A 21 23.27 36.27 -19.99
N MET A 22 22.83 35.37 -19.11
CA MET A 22 23.51 34.10 -18.79
C MET A 22 22.81 32.87 -19.39
N GLY A 23 21.79 33.06 -20.25
CA GLY A 23 21.09 31.94 -20.90
C GLY A 23 20.16 31.13 -19.98
N LEU A 24 19.94 31.57 -18.74
CA LEU A 24 19.02 30.91 -17.81
C LEU A 24 17.61 31.46 -18.03
N SER A 25 16.85 30.79 -18.89
CA SER A 25 15.43 31.07 -19.06
C SER A 25 14.65 30.68 -17.79
N LEU A 26 13.53 31.36 -17.50
CA LEU A 26 12.64 30.99 -16.39
C LEU A 26 12.23 29.50 -16.44
N PRO A 27 11.95 28.89 -17.61
CA PRO A 27 11.81 27.44 -17.72
C PRO A 27 13.04 26.62 -17.31
N THR A 28 14.26 27.10 -17.59
CA THR A 28 15.51 26.46 -17.17
C THR A 28 15.68 26.55 -15.66
N LEU A 29 15.28 27.67 -15.05
CA LEU A 29 15.35 27.90 -13.61
C LEU A 29 14.31 27.06 -12.86
N LEU A 30 13.08 26.97 -13.38
CA LEU A 30 12.05 26.07 -12.87
C LEU A 30 12.42 24.58 -13.08
N ARG A 31 13.10 24.24 -14.18
CA ARG A 31 13.61 22.88 -14.43
C ARG A 31 14.81 22.56 -13.53
N ALA A 32 15.63 23.55 -13.19
CA ALA A 32 16.73 23.42 -12.23
C ALA A 32 16.24 23.41 -10.78
N GLU A 33 15.12 24.07 -10.43
CA GLU A 33 14.44 23.92 -9.14
C GLU A 33 13.75 22.55 -9.03
N ALA A 34 13.14 22.06 -10.12
CA ALA A 34 12.58 20.71 -10.18
C ALA A 34 13.67 19.61 -10.15
N GLN A 35 14.88 19.90 -10.63
CA GLN A 35 16.06 19.03 -10.54
C GLN A 35 16.92 19.28 -9.29
N GLY A 36 16.65 20.39 -8.58
CA GLY A 36 17.35 20.85 -7.39
C GLY A 36 16.58 20.57 -6.10
N ALA A 37 15.61 19.65 -6.16
CA ALA A 37 15.19 18.95 -4.94
C ALA A 37 16.46 18.32 -4.36
N GLU A 38 16.81 18.73 -3.14
CA GLU A 38 17.82 18.06 -2.29
C GLU A 38 17.74 16.54 -2.51
N PRO A 39 18.86 15.81 -2.57
CA PRO A 39 18.83 14.35 -2.69
C PRO A 39 17.95 13.81 -1.58
N THR A 40 16.70 13.50 -1.92
CA THR A 40 15.75 12.94 -0.97
C THR A 40 16.34 11.61 -0.59
N ASN A 41 16.48 11.34 0.71
CA ASN A 41 16.98 10.07 1.26
C ASN A 41 15.98 8.92 1.03
N ARG A 42 15.27 8.95 -0.10
CA ARG A 42 14.12 8.14 -0.49
C ARG A 42 14.61 6.90 -1.23
N ARG A 43 14.34 5.74 -0.66
CA ARG A 43 14.69 4.43 -1.24
C ARG A 43 13.64 3.91 -2.23
N ALA A 44 12.38 4.28 -2.04
CA ALA A 44 11.25 3.78 -2.80
C ALA A 44 10.43 4.94 -3.41
N LYS A 45 10.16 4.90 -4.72
CA LYS A 45 9.17 5.74 -5.40
C LYS A 45 7.75 5.28 -5.16
N SER A 46 7.55 3.98 -4.93
CA SER A 46 6.23 3.41 -4.68
C SER A 46 6.28 2.30 -3.64
N VAL A 47 5.15 2.04 -2.99
CA VAL A 47 4.95 0.91 -2.09
C VAL A 47 3.80 0.05 -2.60
N ILE A 48 3.99 -1.27 -2.64
CA ILE A 48 2.90 -2.24 -2.76
C ILE A 48 2.79 -2.98 -1.42
N LEU A 49 1.67 -2.80 -0.74
CA LEU A 49 1.30 -3.58 0.43
C LEU A 49 0.32 -4.68 0.03
N VAL A 50 0.75 -5.93 0.11
CA VAL A 50 -0.11 -7.11 0.02
C VAL A 50 -0.62 -7.46 1.41
N TYR A 51 -1.86 -7.08 1.69
CA TYR A 51 -2.50 -7.31 2.98
C TYR A 51 -3.21 -8.67 3.00
N LEU A 52 -2.78 -9.57 3.88
CA LEU A 52 -3.26 -10.94 4.04
C LEU A 52 -4.25 -11.03 5.21
N GLY A 53 -5.43 -10.43 5.02
CA GLY A 53 -6.43 -10.26 6.07
C GLY A 53 -6.95 -11.58 6.63
N GLY A 54 -6.88 -11.70 7.96
CA GLY A 54 -7.10 -12.94 8.67
C GLY A 54 -5.80 -13.64 9.06
N GLY A 55 -4.62 -13.10 8.80
CA GLY A 55 -3.34 -13.69 9.24
C GLY A 55 -3.05 -15.07 8.63
N MET A 56 -2.34 -15.09 7.50
CA MET A 56 -1.84 -16.32 6.89
C MET A 56 -1.04 -17.14 7.92
N SER A 57 -1.33 -18.44 8.01
CA SER A 57 -0.63 -19.32 8.94
C SER A 57 0.86 -19.41 8.59
N HIS A 58 1.72 -18.82 9.41
CA HIS A 58 3.18 -18.90 9.23
C HIS A 58 3.68 -20.33 9.37
N HIS A 59 3.05 -21.15 10.22
CA HIS A 59 3.34 -22.58 10.40
C HIS A 59 3.19 -23.40 9.12
N ASP A 60 2.25 -23.03 8.26
CA ASP A 60 1.92 -23.79 7.05
C ASP A 60 2.49 -23.12 5.78
N SER A 61 3.24 -22.02 5.94
CA SER A 61 3.79 -21.20 4.85
C SER A 61 5.28 -20.93 5.01
N PHE A 62 5.65 -19.90 5.78
CA PHE A 62 7.01 -19.33 5.78
C PHE A 62 7.83 -19.65 7.03
N ASP A 63 7.25 -20.24 8.05
CA ASP A 63 7.94 -20.71 9.25
C ASP A 63 7.47 -22.11 9.70
N PRO A 64 7.56 -23.11 8.81
CA PRO A 64 7.15 -24.46 9.16
C PRO A 64 8.09 -25.10 10.19
N LYS A 65 7.52 -25.93 11.05
CA LYS A 65 8.24 -26.67 12.10
C LYS A 65 8.17 -28.19 11.82
N PRO A 66 8.95 -28.71 10.85
CA PRO A 66 8.87 -30.12 10.42
C PRO A 66 9.21 -31.13 11.52
N ASP A 67 10.03 -30.71 12.50
CA ASP A 67 10.44 -31.54 13.64
C ASP A 67 9.50 -31.40 14.86
N ALA A 68 8.50 -30.52 14.81
CA ALA A 68 7.51 -30.39 15.87
C ALA A 68 6.53 -31.58 15.88
N ASN A 69 5.83 -31.74 17.00
CA ASN A 69 4.77 -32.74 17.13
C ASN A 69 3.69 -32.54 16.05
N ALA A 70 3.00 -33.62 15.65
CA ALA A 70 2.01 -33.59 14.58
C ALA A 70 0.89 -32.54 14.79
N GLU A 71 0.51 -32.28 16.04
CA GLU A 71 -0.48 -31.25 16.41
C GLU A 71 -0.01 -29.80 16.14
N ILE A 72 1.30 -29.60 15.93
CA ILE A 72 1.92 -28.30 15.64
C ILE A 72 2.37 -28.23 14.18
N ARG A 73 3.08 -29.27 13.74
CA ARG A 73 3.67 -29.36 12.40
C ARG A 73 2.66 -29.15 11.27
N GLY A 74 1.43 -29.64 11.46
CA GLY A 74 0.40 -29.56 10.43
C GLY A 74 0.43 -30.71 9.43
N LYS A 75 -0.39 -30.56 8.38
CA LYS A 75 -0.62 -31.56 7.32
C LYS A 75 0.50 -31.59 6.28
N TYR A 76 1.18 -30.47 6.07
CA TYR A 76 2.05 -30.24 4.93
C TYR A 76 3.52 -30.54 5.24
N ASP A 77 4.23 -31.07 4.25
CA ASP A 77 5.68 -31.14 4.24
C ASP A 77 6.29 -29.78 3.88
N VAL A 78 7.63 -29.74 3.94
CA VAL A 78 8.45 -28.57 3.58
C VAL A 78 9.22 -28.84 2.29
N ILE A 79 9.55 -27.78 1.57
CA ILE A 79 10.40 -27.79 0.39
C ILE A 79 11.57 -26.83 0.56
N SER A 80 12.73 -27.21 0.05
CA SER A 80 13.90 -26.32 -0.02
C SER A 80 13.67 -25.21 -1.03
N THR A 81 14.25 -24.05 -0.74
CA THR A 81 14.22 -22.88 -1.62
C THR A 81 15.53 -22.71 -2.40
N ASN A 82 15.58 -21.73 -3.29
CA ASN A 82 16.82 -21.33 -3.97
C ASN A 82 17.81 -20.56 -3.07
N VAL A 83 17.42 -20.26 -1.83
CA VAL A 83 18.30 -19.74 -0.78
C VAL A 83 18.79 -20.93 0.07
N PRO A 84 20.12 -21.08 0.28
CA PRO A 84 20.67 -22.15 1.11
C PRO A 84 20.06 -22.19 2.51
N ASP A 85 19.82 -23.40 3.02
CA ASP A 85 19.30 -23.66 4.37
C ASP A 85 17.92 -23.06 4.69
N LEU A 86 17.22 -22.55 3.68
CA LEU A 86 15.86 -22.04 3.81
C LEU A 86 14.85 -23.01 3.20
N ALA A 87 13.85 -23.38 4.01
CA ALA A 87 12.69 -24.15 3.61
C ALA A 87 11.38 -23.38 3.88
N VAL A 88 10.38 -23.65 3.03
CA VAL A 88 9.01 -23.12 3.10
C VAL A 88 8.01 -24.27 2.94
N GLY A 89 6.71 -24.04 3.19
CA GLY A 89 5.67 -25.04 3.02
C GLY A 89 5.54 -25.55 1.58
N GLN A 90 5.22 -26.83 1.40
CA GLN A 90 5.17 -27.49 0.09
C GLN A 90 4.21 -26.85 -0.94
N LEU A 91 3.21 -26.09 -0.48
CA LEU A 91 2.24 -25.41 -1.34
C LEU A 91 2.76 -24.08 -1.91
N LEU A 92 4.04 -23.76 -1.69
CA LEU A 92 4.71 -22.55 -2.14
C LEU A 92 5.89 -22.80 -3.11
N PRO A 93 5.74 -23.66 -4.14
CA PRO A 93 6.86 -24.01 -5.03
C PRO A 93 7.38 -22.84 -5.88
N MET A 94 6.55 -21.87 -6.28
CA MET A 94 7.02 -20.72 -7.06
C MET A 94 7.74 -19.71 -6.16
N MET A 95 7.25 -19.51 -4.95
CA MET A 95 7.93 -18.73 -3.92
C MET A 95 9.27 -19.34 -3.55
N ALA A 96 9.38 -20.67 -3.45
CA ALA A 96 10.66 -21.34 -3.21
C ALA A 96 11.73 -20.98 -4.27
N GLN A 97 11.33 -20.66 -5.50
CA GLN A 97 12.22 -20.21 -6.59
C GLN A 97 12.38 -18.68 -6.65
N THR A 98 11.71 -17.94 -5.78
CA THR A 98 11.71 -16.47 -5.73
C THR A 98 12.32 -15.94 -4.43
N MET A 99 12.65 -16.81 -3.47
CA MET A 99 13.18 -16.40 -2.17
C MET A 99 14.51 -15.64 -2.28
N ASP A 100 15.32 -15.90 -3.30
CA ASP A 100 16.52 -15.14 -3.65
C ASP A 100 16.28 -13.65 -3.99
N LYS A 101 15.02 -13.22 -4.10
CA LYS A 101 14.61 -11.82 -4.35
C LYS A 101 13.83 -11.19 -3.18
N VAL A 102 13.57 -11.98 -2.13
CA VAL A 102 12.69 -11.60 -1.01
C VAL A 102 13.44 -11.75 0.31
N CYS A 103 13.28 -10.79 1.20
CA CYS A 103 13.67 -10.92 2.61
C CYS A 103 12.48 -11.47 3.40
N LEU A 104 12.70 -12.58 4.10
CA LEU A 104 11.72 -13.19 4.99
C LEU A 104 11.97 -12.73 6.42
N VAL A 105 10.98 -12.14 7.06
CA VAL A 105 10.98 -11.83 8.49
C VAL A 105 10.12 -12.87 9.22
N ARG A 106 10.69 -13.58 10.20
CA ARG A 106 9.98 -14.57 11.04
C ARG A 106 9.67 -14.05 12.45
N SER A 107 9.85 -12.76 12.68
CA SER A 107 9.77 -12.15 14.01
C SER A 107 8.72 -11.05 14.15
N GLY A 108 7.73 -11.01 13.26
CA GLY A 108 6.59 -10.09 13.41
C GLY A 108 5.79 -10.45 14.65
N SER A 109 5.54 -9.50 15.55
CA SER A 109 4.79 -9.78 16.78
C SER A 109 4.17 -8.53 17.41
N HIS A 110 3.09 -8.73 18.16
CA HIS A 110 2.49 -7.77 19.09
C HIS A 110 1.55 -8.51 20.06
N ASN A 111 0.75 -7.77 20.83
CA ASN A 111 -0.05 -8.29 21.95
C ASN A 111 -1.56 -8.14 21.74
N ASN A 112 -2.04 -8.21 20.50
CA ASN A 112 -3.45 -7.95 20.19
C ASN A 112 -4.00 -8.95 19.17
N ASP A 113 -4.83 -9.88 19.64
CA ASP A 113 -5.44 -10.97 18.84
C ASP A 113 -6.82 -10.58 18.27
N HIS A 114 -7.14 -9.30 18.15
CA HIS A 114 -8.43 -8.85 17.64
C HIS A 114 -8.29 -8.23 16.26
N HIS A 115 -9.00 -8.79 15.26
CA HIS A 115 -8.85 -8.46 13.85
C HIS A 115 -8.89 -6.97 13.59
N GLU A 116 -9.90 -6.26 14.09
CA GLU A 116 -10.12 -4.88 13.69
C GLU A 116 -9.09 -3.92 14.29
N THR A 117 -8.75 -4.07 15.57
CA THR A 117 -7.71 -3.26 16.20
C THR A 117 -6.31 -3.63 15.68
N ALA A 118 -6.05 -4.92 15.43
CA ALA A 118 -4.76 -5.37 14.89
C ALA A 118 -4.56 -4.88 13.45
N THR A 119 -5.58 -5.00 12.61
CA THR A 119 -5.56 -4.50 11.23
C THR A 119 -5.31 -2.99 11.21
N ASN A 120 -6.01 -2.19 12.03
CA ASN A 120 -5.74 -0.74 12.08
C ASN A 120 -4.31 -0.46 12.53
N TRP A 121 -3.81 -1.23 13.49
CA TRP A 121 -2.46 -1.05 14.00
C TRP A 121 -1.42 -1.34 12.92
N VAL A 122 -1.48 -2.48 12.23
CA VAL A 122 -0.52 -2.80 11.16
C VAL A 122 -0.67 -1.88 9.94
N MET A 123 -1.86 -1.38 9.66
CA MET A 123 -2.08 -0.46 8.53
C MET A 123 -1.62 0.97 8.81
N SER A 124 -1.62 1.42 10.07
CA SER A 124 -1.25 2.80 10.45
C SER A 124 0.08 2.93 11.19
N GLY A 125 0.60 1.83 11.75
CA GLY A 125 1.72 1.84 12.70
C GLY A 125 1.34 2.30 14.11
N ARG A 126 0.10 2.76 14.33
CA ARG A 126 -0.37 3.27 15.62
C ARG A 126 -1.49 2.42 16.18
N PHE A 127 -1.34 1.98 17.43
CA PHE A 127 -2.43 1.31 18.10
C PHE A 127 -3.57 2.29 18.34
N GLY A 128 -4.80 1.84 18.12
CA GLY A 128 -5.98 2.68 18.21
C GLY A 128 -7.24 1.83 18.34
N SER A 129 -8.38 2.49 18.23
CA SER A 129 -9.66 1.82 18.29
C SER A 129 -9.89 0.93 17.08
N ALA A 130 -10.92 0.11 17.22
CA ALA A 130 -11.43 -0.72 16.17
C ALA A 130 -11.85 0.14 14.96
N PHE A 131 -12.30 1.39 15.12
CA PHE A 131 -12.90 2.21 14.06
C PHE A 131 -11.92 2.91 13.09
N GLY A 132 -10.61 2.84 13.35
CA GLY A 132 -9.58 3.45 12.49
C GLY A 132 -9.31 4.91 12.84
N ASP A 133 -8.82 5.14 14.07
CA ASP A 133 -8.56 6.49 14.60
C ASP A 133 -7.38 7.18 13.90
N TRP A 134 -6.41 6.38 13.43
CA TRP A 134 -5.16 6.85 12.84
C TRP A 134 -5.14 6.63 11.33
N PRO A 135 -4.59 7.58 10.56
CA PRO A 135 -4.46 7.41 9.12
C PRO A 135 -3.56 6.22 8.79
N ALA A 136 -3.96 5.40 7.83
CA ALA A 136 -3.13 4.33 7.33
C ALA A 136 -1.89 4.87 6.59
N MET A 137 -0.82 4.07 6.50
CA MET A 137 0.41 4.40 5.79
C MET A 137 0.15 4.93 4.37
N GLY A 138 -0.78 4.32 3.63
CA GLY A 138 -1.14 4.77 2.29
C GLY A 138 -1.80 6.16 2.26
N ALA A 139 -2.60 6.50 3.27
CA ALA A 139 -3.20 7.82 3.38
C ALA A 139 -2.18 8.88 3.82
N VAL A 140 -1.25 8.52 4.71
CA VAL A 140 -0.10 9.37 5.05
C VAL A 140 0.76 9.61 3.80
N ALA A 141 1.06 8.55 3.04
CA ALA A 141 1.80 8.66 1.79
C ALA A 141 1.09 9.61 0.81
N ALA A 142 -0.23 9.47 0.62
CA ALA A 142 -1.02 10.38 -0.21
C ALA A 142 -1.02 11.83 0.28
N HIS A 143 -1.04 12.04 1.60
CA HIS A 143 -0.97 13.37 2.21
C HIS A 143 0.38 14.04 1.95
N GLU A 144 1.46 13.30 2.13
CA GLU A 144 2.83 13.81 2.07
C GLU A 144 3.38 13.92 0.64
N SER A 145 3.04 12.98 -0.25
CA SER A 145 3.42 13.06 -1.66
C SER A 145 2.60 14.07 -2.45
N GLY A 146 1.44 14.47 -1.92
CA GLY A 146 0.41 15.15 -2.70
C GLY A 146 -0.08 14.30 -3.88
N PHE A 147 -0.56 14.96 -4.92
CA PHE A 147 -1.01 14.33 -6.17
C PHE A 147 0.01 14.64 -7.28
N PRO A 148 1.00 13.76 -7.49
CA PRO A 148 2.09 14.02 -8.46
C PRO A 148 1.64 13.92 -9.93
N GLY A 149 0.41 13.44 -10.20
CA GLY A 149 -0.11 13.27 -11.55
C GLY A 149 -1.63 13.14 -11.61
N THR A 150 -2.12 12.52 -12.68
CA THR A 150 -3.55 12.29 -12.96
C THR A 150 -4.14 11.13 -12.15
N LEU A 151 -3.30 10.20 -11.70
CA LEU A 151 -3.70 9.05 -10.89
C LEU A 151 -3.72 9.39 -9.38
N PRO A 152 -4.57 8.71 -8.60
CA PRO A 152 -4.61 8.88 -7.16
C PRO A 152 -3.31 8.32 -6.56
N PRO A 153 -2.69 9.02 -5.58
CA PRO A 153 -1.44 8.57 -4.97
C PRO A 153 -1.63 7.31 -4.12
N TYR A 154 -2.86 7.03 -3.65
CA TYR A 154 -3.22 5.85 -2.88
C TYR A 154 -4.39 5.08 -3.51
N ALA A 155 -4.17 3.81 -3.81
CA ALA A 155 -5.18 2.92 -4.36
C ALA A 155 -5.32 1.62 -3.54
N ALA A 156 -6.53 1.07 -3.48
CA ALA A 156 -6.80 -0.22 -2.84
C ALA A 156 -7.49 -1.18 -3.82
N ILE A 157 -6.95 -2.40 -3.94
CA ILE A 157 -7.37 -3.42 -4.89
C ILE A 157 -7.72 -4.71 -4.13
N PRO A 158 -8.95 -5.25 -4.26
CA PRO A 158 -10.10 -4.64 -4.91
C PRO A 158 -10.71 -3.49 -4.09
N ARG A 159 -10.45 -3.47 -2.79
CA ARG A 159 -10.95 -2.49 -1.82
C ARG A 159 -10.03 -2.50 -0.60
N ASN A 160 -10.21 -1.53 0.28
CA ASN A 160 -9.52 -1.54 1.58
C ASN A 160 -9.76 -2.83 2.38
N PRO A 161 -8.82 -3.20 3.27
CA PRO A 161 -9.04 -4.25 4.27
C PRO A 161 -10.35 -4.03 5.03
N SER A 162 -11.08 -5.12 5.31
CA SER A 162 -12.36 -5.06 6.01
C SER A 162 -12.67 -6.38 6.66
N PHE A 163 -13.03 -6.34 7.95
CA PHE A 163 -13.68 -7.42 8.67
C PHE A 163 -15.14 -7.01 8.92
N THR A 164 -15.37 -6.24 9.99
CA THR A 164 -16.69 -5.69 10.33
C THR A 164 -16.95 -4.34 9.65
N TRP A 165 -15.91 -3.53 9.47
CA TRP A 165 -15.96 -2.27 8.73
C TRP A 165 -14.68 -2.10 7.91
N GLU A 166 -14.70 -1.11 7.03
CA GLU A 166 -13.56 -0.75 6.20
C GLU A 166 -12.43 -0.12 7.03
N LEU A 167 -11.21 -0.59 6.83
CA LEU A 167 -9.98 -0.25 7.55
C LEU A 167 -8.98 0.35 6.55
N GLY A 168 -7.78 0.76 6.98
CA GLY A 168 -6.82 1.34 6.05
C GLY A 168 -7.21 2.74 5.52
N LYS A 169 -8.01 3.47 6.31
CA LYS A 169 -8.64 4.75 5.97
C LYS A 169 -7.70 5.94 6.11
N SER A 170 -8.15 7.08 5.57
CA SER A 170 -7.54 8.40 5.78
C SER A 170 -7.72 8.99 7.17
N ALA A 171 -8.70 8.49 7.94
CA ALA A 171 -9.04 8.97 9.28
C ALA A 171 -9.19 10.52 9.29
N PHE A 172 -8.52 11.18 10.23
CA PHE A 172 -8.62 12.63 10.38
C PHE A 172 -7.94 13.46 9.27
N LEU A 173 -7.16 12.84 8.37
CA LEU A 173 -6.59 13.54 7.21
C LEU A 173 -7.68 13.93 6.18
N GLY A 174 -8.84 13.28 6.25
CA GLY A 174 -10.00 13.58 5.42
C GLY A 174 -9.99 12.88 4.06
N GLY A 175 -11.18 12.86 3.43
CA GLY A 175 -11.46 12.04 2.25
C GLY A 175 -10.60 12.32 1.02
N ARG A 176 -9.89 13.46 0.97
CA ARG A 176 -8.92 13.76 -0.10
C ARG A 176 -7.78 12.75 -0.19
N TYR A 177 -7.42 12.13 0.93
CA TYR A 177 -6.32 11.17 1.02
C TYR A 177 -6.83 9.75 1.23
N GLU A 178 -8.13 9.52 1.01
CA GLU A 178 -8.72 8.19 1.06
C GLU A 178 -8.26 7.35 -0.12
N SER A 179 -8.19 6.04 0.09
CA SER A 179 -7.86 5.10 -0.98
C SER A 179 -8.85 5.21 -2.13
N PHE A 180 -8.33 5.18 -3.35
CA PHE A 180 -9.14 4.96 -4.53
C PHE A 180 -9.43 3.46 -4.69
N LYS A 181 -10.71 3.07 -4.59
CA LYS A 181 -11.12 1.65 -4.58
C LYS A 181 -11.30 1.16 -6.00
N VAL A 182 -10.52 0.15 -6.35
CA VAL A 182 -10.30 -0.22 -7.75
C VAL A 182 -11.30 -1.29 -8.24
N GLY A 183 -11.95 -2.02 -7.33
CA GLY A 183 -12.81 -3.17 -7.67
C GLY A 183 -12.01 -4.43 -8.02
N ASP A 184 -12.69 -5.56 -8.25
CA ASP A 184 -12.04 -6.84 -8.58
C ASP A 184 -11.64 -6.91 -10.06
N PRO A 185 -10.34 -6.87 -10.39
CA PRO A 185 -9.88 -6.89 -11.77
C PRO A 185 -10.02 -8.24 -12.48
N ASN A 186 -10.38 -9.31 -11.74
CA ASN A 186 -10.71 -10.60 -12.31
C ASN A 186 -12.20 -10.76 -12.64
N GLN A 187 -13.05 -9.82 -12.23
CA GLN A 187 -14.48 -9.85 -12.54
C GLN A 187 -14.73 -9.68 -14.05
N GLU A 188 -15.67 -10.44 -14.60
CA GLU A 188 -16.07 -10.27 -16.00
C GLU A 188 -16.62 -8.85 -16.25
N GLY A 189 -16.17 -8.24 -17.35
CA GLY A 189 -16.54 -6.86 -17.67
C GLY A 189 -15.97 -5.83 -16.70
N TYR A 190 -14.90 -6.16 -15.97
CA TYR A 190 -14.24 -5.27 -15.03
C TYR A 190 -14.03 -3.86 -15.60
N ARG A 191 -14.57 -2.89 -14.87
CA ARG A 191 -14.34 -1.46 -15.06
C ARG A 191 -14.36 -0.79 -13.70
N VAL A 192 -13.45 0.15 -13.49
CA VAL A 192 -13.40 0.95 -12.28
C VAL A 192 -14.65 1.83 -12.22
N ARG A 193 -15.54 1.60 -11.24
CA ARG A 193 -16.85 2.27 -11.14
C ARG A 193 -16.78 3.79 -11.23
N ASP A 194 -15.78 4.39 -10.58
CA ASP A 194 -15.57 5.83 -10.55
C ASP A 194 -14.89 6.39 -11.81
N VAL A 195 -14.31 5.54 -12.67
CA VAL A 195 -13.75 5.92 -13.98
C VAL A 195 -14.73 5.57 -15.12
N SER A 196 -15.68 4.66 -14.88
CA SER A 196 -16.49 4.01 -15.91
C SER A 196 -17.89 4.58 -16.13
N GLN A 197 -18.33 5.62 -15.41
CA GLN A 197 -19.53 6.37 -15.80
C GLN A 197 -19.19 7.51 -16.76
N ALA A 198 -18.92 7.11 -17.99
CA ALA A 198 -19.18 7.95 -19.15
C ALA A 198 -19.96 7.12 -20.18
N GLU A 199 -21.29 7.10 -20.07
CA GLU A 199 -22.05 7.46 -21.27
C GLU A 199 -21.35 8.71 -21.83
N PRO A 200 -21.02 8.81 -23.12
CA PRO A 200 -20.34 9.99 -23.64
C PRO A 200 -21.15 11.20 -23.18
N LEU A 201 -20.63 11.92 -22.19
CA LEU A 201 -21.27 13.11 -21.67
C LEU A 201 -21.17 14.05 -22.85
N THR A 202 -22.28 14.23 -23.55
CA THR A 202 -22.41 15.30 -24.53
C THR A 202 -21.95 16.55 -23.80
N GLU A 203 -21.09 17.35 -24.43
CA GLU A 203 -20.43 18.50 -23.81
C GLU A 203 -21.44 19.40 -23.05
N LEU A 204 -22.66 19.48 -23.57
CA LEU A 204 -23.85 20.11 -22.98
C LEU A 204 -24.30 19.55 -21.61
N ARG A 205 -24.23 18.24 -21.38
CA ARG A 205 -24.56 17.58 -20.10
C ARG A 205 -23.46 17.80 -19.06
N ALA A 206 -22.19 17.78 -19.47
CA ALA A 206 -21.06 18.13 -18.59
C ALA A 206 -21.15 19.60 -18.14
N GLN A 207 -21.46 20.51 -19.07
CA GLN A 207 -21.69 21.93 -18.78
C GLN A 207 -22.89 22.16 -17.85
N ARG A 208 -24.01 21.43 -18.05
CA ARG A 208 -25.17 21.49 -17.12
C ARG A 208 -24.85 20.96 -15.72
N ARG A 209 -24.05 19.90 -15.61
CA ARG A 209 -23.59 19.40 -14.30
C ARG A 209 -22.67 20.41 -13.63
N GLN A 210 -21.73 21.00 -14.37
CA GLN A 210 -20.89 22.09 -13.85
C GLN A 210 -21.70 23.32 -13.45
N SER A 211 -22.75 23.68 -14.18
CA SER A 211 -23.60 24.83 -13.81
C SER A 211 -24.44 24.53 -12.57
N LEU A 212 -24.96 23.30 -12.44
CA LEU A 212 -25.67 22.84 -11.24
C LEU A 212 -24.73 22.77 -10.03
N LEU A 213 -23.51 22.24 -10.20
CA LEU A 213 -22.47 22.26 -9.17
C LEU A 213 -22.18 23.70 -8.75
N LYS A 214 -21.84 24.61 -9.66
CA LYS A 214 -21.65 26.04 -9.31
C LYS A 214 -22.85 26.69 -8.60
N THR A 215 -24.08 26.22 -8.87
CA THR A 215 -25.29 26.71 -8.21
C THR A 215 -25.41 26.16 -6.79
N VAL A 216 -25.06 24.89 -6.58
CA VAL A 216 -24.96 24.25 -5.26
C VAL A 216 -23.78 24.82 -4.47
N ASP A 217 -22.63 25.05 -5.11
CA ASP A 217 -21.44 25.69 -4.54
C ASP A 217 -21.78 27.12 -4.09
N GLY A 218 -22.51 27.88 -4.90
CA GLY A 218 -23.01 29.21 -4.55
C GLY A 218 -24.06 29.21 -3.42
N LEU A 219 -24.71 28.07 -3.16
CA LEU A 219 -25.57 27.85 -2.00
C LEU A 219 -24.74 27.42 -0.77
N ALA A 220 -23.69 26.63 -0.95
CA ALA A 220 -22.77 26.18 0.10
C ALA A 220 -21.84 27.30 0.59
N GLU A 221 -21.37 28.19 -0.28
CA GLU A 221 -20.60 29.39 0.10
C GLU A 221 -21.40 30.37 0.97
N ARG A 222 -22.74 30.33 0.89
CA ARG A 222 -23.63 31.12 1.77
C ARG A 222 -23.81 30.48 3.15
N VAL A 223 -23.40 29.22 3.33
CA VAL A 223 -23.38 28.51 4.60
C VAL A 223 -21.93 28.46 5.06
N ALA A 224 -21.47 29.55 5.70
CA ALA A 224 -20.11 29.64 6.22
C ALA A 224 -19.85 28.52 7.25
N GLY A 225 -18.83 27.69 6.98
CA GLY A 225 -18.18 26.89 8.03
C GLY A 225 -18.12 25.38 7.86
N ASN A 226 -18.13 24.82 6.63
CA ASN A 226 -17.96 23.37 6.49
C ASN A 226 -16.82 23.00 5.53
N ASP A 227 -15.61 22.80 6.09
CA ASP A 227 -14.41 22.36 5.36
C ASP A 227 -14.60 20.98 4.69
N GLN A 228 -15.56 20.17 5.16
CA GLN A 228 -15.93 18.90 4.54
C GLN A 228 -16.53 19.08 3.12
N ILE A 229 -17.23 20.20 2.86
CA ILE A 229 -17.83 20.45 1.54
C ILE A 229 -16.74 20.81 0.53
N LYS A 230 -15.78 21.67 0.91
CA LYS A 230 -14.64 22.02 0.04
C LYS A 230 -13.75 20.82 -0.28
N ALA A 231 -13.56 19.90 0.68
CA ALA A 231 -12.83 18.65 0.45
C ALA A 231 -13.58 17.71 -0.52
N PHE A 232 -14.91 17.66 -0.42
CA PHE A 232 -15.75 16.89 -1.33
C PHE A 232 -15.71 17.43 -2.77
N ASP A 233 -15.73 18.76 -2.95
CA ASP A 233 -15.69 19.40 -4.27
C ASP A 233 -14.36 19.16 -5.00
N GLN A 234 -13.23 19.22 -4.29
CA GLN A 234 -11.92 18.92 -4.87
C GLN A 234 -11.77 17.44 -5.25
N PHE A 235 -12.34 16.54 -4.44
CA PHE A 235 -12.36 15.11 -4.74
C PHE A 235 -13.22 14.81 -5.97
N GLN A 236 -14.41 15.42 -6.08
CA GLN A 236 -15.28 15.27 -7.26
C GLN A 236 -14.67 15.85 -8.54
N GLN A 237 -14.05 17.03 -8.47
CA GLN A 237 -13.40 17.64 -9.64
C GLN A 237 -12.28 16.75 -10.18
N ARG A 238 -11.47 16.15 -9.30
CA ARG A 238 -10.37 15.26 -9.71
C ARG A 238 -10.82 13.88 -10.14
N ALA A 239 -11.85 13.32 -9.52
CA ALA A 239 -12.50 12.11 -10.03
C ALA A 239 -13.03 12.35 -11.46
N THR A 240 -13.54 13.56 -11.74
CA THR A 240 -13.95 13.96 -13.09
C THR A 240 -12.75 14.07 -14.05
N GLU A 241 -11.63 14.67 -13.63
CA GLU A 241 -10.40 14.72 -14.44
C GLU A 241 -9.82 13.33 -14.72
N MET A 242 -9.83 12.43 -13.74
CA MET A 242 -9.45 11.02 -13.89
C MET A 242 -10.33 10.32 -14.92
N VAL A 243 -11.66 10.45 -14.83
CA VAL A 243 -12.62 9.89 -15.79
C VAL A 243 -12.35 10.40 -17.20
N LEU A 244 -11.95 11.66 -17.34
CA LEU A 244 -11.73 12.32 -18.63
C LEU A 244 -10.33 12.08 -19.21
N SER A 245 -9.35 11.69 -18.38
CA SER A 245 -7.99 11.39 -18.85
C SER A 245 -7.89 9.99 -19.46
N GLY A 246 -7.33 9.89 -20.67
CA GLY A 246 -7.03 8.60 -21.29
C GLY A 246 -5.97 7.80 -20.51
N GLU A 247 -5.05 8.51 -19.84
CA GLU A 247 -3.97 7.93 -19.04
C GLU A 247 -4.50 7.15 -17.83
N ALA A 248 -5.45 7.70 -17.07
CA ALA A 248 -6.00 7.01 -15.91
C ALA A 248 -6.77 5.75 -16.34
N ARG A 249 -7.61 5.85 -17.37
CA ARG A 249 -8.32 4.68 -17.94
C ARG A 249 -7.35 3.58 -18.34
N ASP A 250 -6.26 3.95 -19.01
CA ASP A 250 -5.25 3.02 -19.47
C ASP A 250 -4.52 2.35 -18.31
N ALA A 251 -4.22 3.06 -17.22
CA ALA A 251 -3.58 2.45 -16.04
C ALA A 251 -4.43 1.30 -15.45
N PHE A 252 -5.75 1.49 -15.38
CA PHE A 252 -6.69 0.49 -14.85
C PHE A 252 -7.12 -0.58 -15.86
N ALA A 253 -6.78 -0.45 -17.14
CA ALA A 253 -7.18 -1.38 -18.20
C ALA A 253 -6.37 -2.69 -18.18
N ILE A 254 -6.73 -3.61 -17.27
CA ILE A 254 -6.07 -4.93 -17.13
C ILE A 254 -6.26 -5.82 -18.36
N ASP A 255 -7.31 -5.58 -19.15
CA ASP A 255 -7.57 -6.24 -20.43
C ASP A 255 -6.56 -5.89 -21.53
N LYS A 256 -5.78 -4.82 -21.36
CA LYS A 256 -4.66 -4.50 -22.25
C LYS A 256 -3.41 -5.34 -21.99
N GLU A 257 -3.37 -6.12 -20.91
CA GLU A 257 -2.26 -7.03 -20.65
C GLU A 257 -2.41 -8.32 -21.45
N ASP A 258 -1.28 -8.84 -21.94
CA ASP A 258 -1.25 -10.10 -22.68
C ASP A 258 -1.81 -11.27 -21.83
N ASP A 259 -2.58 -12.15 -22.47
CA ASP A 259 -3.23 -13.25 -21.78
C ASP A 259 -2.24 -14.22 -21.12
N LYS A 260 -1.04 -14.40 -21.67
CA LYS A 260 0.00 -15.23 -21.04
C LYS A 260 0.49 -14.59 -19.75
N LEU A 261 0.64 -13.26 -19.72
CA LEU A 261 1.03 -12.55 -18.50
C LEU A 261 -0.08 -12.65 -17.44
N ARG A 262 -1.33 -12.40 -17.83
CA ARG A 262 -2.49 -12.56 -16.94
C ARG A 262 -2.60 -13.98 -16.40
N ASN A 263 -2.34 -14.99 -17.24
CA ASN A 263 -2.29 -16.37 -16.83
C ASN A 263 -1.09 -16.65 -15.92
N ARG A 264 0.08 -16.02 -16.11
CA ARG A 264 1.23 -16.19 -15.21
C ARG A 264 0.87 -15.83 -13.77
N TYR A 265 0.24 -14.68 -13.56
CA TYR A 265 -0.25 -14.24 -12.26
C TYR A 265 -1.40 -15.09 -11.69
N GLY A 266 -2.10 -15.84 -12.56
CA GLY A 266 -3.29 -16.60 -12.19
C GLY A 266 -4.58 -15.78 -12.37
N ARG A 267 -5.62 -16.42 -12.91
CA ARG A 267 -6.95 -15.82 -13.15
C ARG A 267 -7.81 -15.87 -11.90
N THR A 268 -7.27 -15.34 -10.81
CA THR A 268 -7.93 -15.20 -9.51
C THR A 268 -7.95 -13.73 -9.12
N THR A 269 -8.84 -13.37 -8.20
CA THR A 269 -8.92 -12.00 -7.67
C THR A 269 -7.54 -11.56 -7.15
N PHE A 270 -6.84 -12.41 -6.40
CA PHE A 270 -5.51 -12.09 -5.87
C PHE A 270 -4.46 -11.88 -6.97
N GLY A 271 -4.32 -12.85 -7.89
CA GLY A 271 -3.34 -12.79 -8.97
C GLY A 271 -3.53 -11.57 -9.88
N GLN A 272 -4.77 -11.31 -10.30
CA GLN A 272 -5.08 -10.14 -11.12
C GLN A 272 -4.94 -8.83 -10.35
N SER A 273 -5.17 -8.82 -9.04
CA SER A 273 -4.93 -7.63 -8.19
C SER A 273 -3.45 -7.31 -8.09
N CYS A 274 -2.57 -8.32 -7.98
CA CYS A 274 -1.12 -8.13 -8.03
C CYS A 274 -0.67 -7.57 -9.40
N LEU A 275 -1.21 -8.10 -10.49
CA LEU A 275 -0.93 -7.59 -11.84
C LEU A 275 -1.34 -6.13 -12.00
N LEU A 276 -2.53 -5.78 -11.52
CA LEU A 276 -3.01 -4.41 -11.57
C LEU A 276 -2.18 -3.48 -10.67
N ALA A 277 -1.76 -3.93 -9.48
CA ALA A 277 -0.87 -3.16 -8.63
C ALA A 277 0.44 -2.80 -9.34
N ARG A 278 1.06 -3.76 -10.06
CA ARG A 278 2.24 -3.49 -10.90
C ARG A 278 1.96 -2.40 -11.93
N ARG A 279 0.84 -2.46 -12.65
CA ARG A 279 0.45 -1.42 -13.63
C ARG A 279 0.31 -0.04 -13.00
N LEU A 280 -0.30 0.03 -11.82
CA LEU A 280 -0.53 1.31 -11.13
C LEU A 280 0.78 1.97 -10.71
N ILE A 281 1.72 1.22 -10.12
CA ILE A 281 3.00 1.79 -9.72
C ILE A 281 3.88 2.16 -10.92
N GLU A 282 3.80 1.41 -12.02
CA GLU A 282 4.46 1.73 -13.29
C GLU A 282 3.96 3.07 -13.89
N ARG A 283 2.75 3.49 -13.48
CA ARG A 283 2.13 4.78 -13.86
C ARG A 283 2.23 5.84 -12.76
N GLY A 284 3.03 5.60 -11.71
CA GLY A 284 3.34 6.60 -10.69
C GLY A 284 2.39 6.66 -9.50
N VAL A 285 1.54 5.65 -9.28
CA VAL A 285 0.82 5.53 -8.01
C VAL A 285 1.82 5.31 -6.88
N THR A 286 1.73 6.10 -5.82
CA THR A 286 2.70 6.12 -4.72
C THR A 286 2.50 4.95 -3.76
N PHE A 287 1.25 4.59 -3.46
CA PHE A 287 0.94 3.50 -2.54
C PHE A 287 -0.22 2.67 -3.08
N VAL A 288 -0.03 1.36 -3.16
CA VAL A 288 -1.07 0.42 -3.56
C VAL A 288 -1.25 -0.65 -2.49
N THR A 289 -2.45 -0.76 -1.93
CA THR A 289 -2.84 -1.87 -1.06
C THR A 289 -3.54 -2.95 -1.89
N VAL A 290 -2.95 -4.13 -2.00
CA VAL A 290 -3.61 -5.35 -2.50
C VAL A 290 -4.21 -6.09 -1.31
N ASN A 291 -5.52 -6.02 -1.15
CA ASN A 291 -6.24 -6.70 -0.08
C ASN A 291 -6.63 -8.12 -0.49
N SER A 292 -6.10 -9.10 0.23
CA SER A 292 -6.37 -10.53 0.10
C SER A 292 -6.85 -11.08 1.44
N GLY A 293 -8.16 -11.00 1.69
CA GLY A 293 -8.77 -11.52 2.90
C GLY A 293 -9.15 -13.01 2.81
N GLY A 294 -9.54 -13.58 3.95
CA GLY A 294 -10.04 -14.95 4.06
C GLY A 294 -9.05 -15.93 4.69
N TRP A 295 -7.97 -15.43 5.30
CA TRP A 295 -6.96 -16.27 5.95
C TRP A 295 -7.35 -16.74 7.36
N ASP A 296 -8.53 -16.32 7.84
CA ASP A 296 -9.04 -16.62 9.17
C ASP A 296 -9.64 -18.03 9.31
N HIS A 297 -8.74 -19.01 9.39
CA HIS A 297 -9.11 -20.43 9.37
C HIS A 297 -9.21 -21.05 10.78
N HIS A 298 -10.24 -20.68 11.53
CA HIS A 298 -10.57 -21.30 12.82
C HIS A 298 -11.04 -22.75 12.74
N ALA A 299 -11.42 -23.22 11.55
CA ALA A 299 -11.81 -24.60 11.29
C ALA A 299 -11.47 -24.98 9.85
N LYS A 300 -11.31 -26.29 9.59
CA LYS A 300 -11.03 -26.84 8.25
C LYS A 300 -9.93 -26.10 7.49
N ILE A 301 -8.85 -25.73 8.19
CA ILE A 301 -7.77 -24.89 7.64
C ILE A 301 -7.17 -25.47 6.36
N TRP A 302 -7.11 -26.79 6.23
CA TRP A 302 -6.56 -27.46 5.06
C TRP A 302 -7.33 -27.16 3.77
N ASP A 303 -8.66 -27.11 3.81
CA ASP A 303 -9.49 -26.78 2.64
C ASP A 303 -9.22 -25.34 2.19
N GLY A 304 -9.03 -24.44 3.16
CA GLY A 304 -8.67 -23.04 2.94
C GLY A 304 -7.29 -22.89 2.32
N LEU A 305 -6.27 -23.50 2.93
CA LEU A 305 -4.87 -23.42 2.50
C LEU A 305 -4.61 -24.13 1.16
N ASP A 306 -5.24 -25.28 0.90
CA ASP A 306 -5.15 -26.00 -0.38
C ASP A 306 -5.65 -25.14 -1.57
N ARG A 307 -6.50 -24.14 -1.30
CA ARG A 307 -6.97 -23.17 -2.29
C ARG A 307 -6.15 -21.87 -2.29
N MET A 308 -5.88 -21.31 -1.12
CA MET A 308 -5.36 -19.95 -1.00
C MET A 308 -3.83 -19.86 -1.11
N LEU A 309 -3.09 -20.87 -0.63
CA LEU A 309 -1.62 -20.86 -0.78
C LEU A 309 -1.19 -20.96 -2.24
N PRO A 310 -1.78 -21.80 -3.11
CA PRO A 310 -1.44 -21.80 -4.54
C PRO A 310 -1.76 -20.48 -5.25
N ASP A 311 -2.85 -19.80 -4.88
CA ASP A 311 -3.18 -18.48 -5.41
C ASP A 311 -2.14 -17.44 -4.98
N PHE A 312 -1.76 -17.46 -3.70
CA PHE A 312 -0.70 -16.61 -3.16
C PHE A 312 0.64 -16.88 -3.84
N ASP A 313 1.04 -18.15 -3.89
CA ASP A 313 2.30 -18.64 -4.48
C ASP A 313 2.46 -18.11 -5.90
N ARG A 314 1.43 -18.28 -6.73
CA ARG A 314 1.44 -17.84 -8.12
C ARG A 314 1.37 -16.33 -8.28
N GLY A 315 0.49 -15.65 -7.54
CA GLY A 315 0.27 -14.22 -7.69
C GLY A 315 1.44 -13.37 -7.17
N PHE A 316 1.98 -13.72 -6.00
CA PHE A 316 3.05 -12.95 -5.36
C PHE A 316 4.42 -13.21 -6.01
N SER A 317 4.76 -14.48 -6.32
CA SER A 317 6.00 -14.77 -7.05
C SER A 317 6.03 -14.08 -8.42
N ALA A 318 4.93 -14.15 -9.17
CA ALA A 318 4.81 -13.47 -10.45
C ALA A 318 4.93 -11.95 -10.34
N LEU A 319 4.44 -11.35 -9.25
CA LEU A 319 4.62 -9.93 -8.95
C LEU A 319 6.08 -9.57 -8.76
N ILE A 320 6.78 -10.27 -7.86
CA ILE A 320 8.20 -10.02 -7.57
C ILE A 320 9.05 -10.19 -8.83
N ASP A 321 8.84 -11.28 -9.58
CA ASP A 321 9.56 -11.52 -10.82
C ASP A 321 9.24 -10.47 -11.91
N ASP A 322 7.98 -10.03 -12.05
CA ASP A 322 7.65 -8.99 -13.04
C ASP A 322 8.32 -7.66 -12.70
N LEU A 323 8.27 -7.27 -11.43
CA LEU A 323 8.91 -6.04 -10.96
C LEU A 323 10.43 -6.10 -11.10
N HIS A 324 11.03 -7.24 -10.78
CA HIS A 324 12.47 -7.44 -10.95
C HIS A 324 12.88 -7.34 -12.42
N ASN A 325 12.21 -8.09 -13.31
CA ASN A 325 12.53 -8.12 -14.74
C ASN A 325 12.32 -6.77 -15.43
N ARG A 326 11.41 -5.93 -14.92
CA ARG A 326 11.17 -4.56 -15.42
C ARG A 326 12.08 -3.51 -14.78
N GLY A 327 12.91 -3.88 -13.80
CA GLY A 327 13.71 -2.95 -13.02
C GLY A 327 12.90 -2.08 -12.03
N LEU A 328 11.58 -2.28 -11.92
CA LEU A 328 10.69 -1.54 -11.03
C LEU A 328 10.94 -1.87 -9.56
N LEU A 329 11.43 -3.09 -9.26
CA LEU A 329 11.70 -3.53 -7.90
C LEU A 329 12.79 -2.68 -7.22
N GLN A 330 13.68 -2.05 -7.98
CA GLN A 330 14.73 -1.18 -7.41
C GLN A 330 14.16 0.08 -6.76
N ASP A 331 13.04 0.59 -7.29
CA ASP A 331 12.38 1.80 -6.82
C ASP A 331 11.04 1.50 -6.10
N THR A 332 10.71 0.23 -5.86
CA THR A 332 9.44 -0.17 -5.24
C THR A 332 9.69 -1.02 -4.02
N LEU A 333 9.16 -0.62 -2.87
CA LEU A 333 9.09 -1.48 -1.70
C LEU A 333 7.84 -2.35 -1.79
N VAL A 334 8.00 -3.67 -1.79
CA VAL A 334 6.91 -4.63 -1.73
C VAL A 334 6.89 -5.28 -0.36
N LEU A 335 5.74 -5.24 0.30
CA LEU A 335 5.50 -5.81 1.63
C LEU A 335 4.31 -6.76 1.57
N ALA A 336 4.44 -7.98 2.08
CA ALA A 336 3.30 -8.85 2.38
C ALA A 336 3.20 -9.11 3.88
N MET A 337 2.02 -8.84 4.45
CA MET A 337 1.74 -9.07 5.87
C MET A 337 0.25 -9.22 6.14
N GLY A 338 -0.09 -9.93 7.22
CA GLY A 338 -1.41 -9.87 7.85
C GLY A 338 -1.37 -9.08 9.16
N GLU A 339 -2.49 -9.02 9.85
CA GLU A 339 -2.59 -8.41 11.17
C GLU A 339 -1.90 -9.20 12.28
N PHE A 340 -1.69 -10.51 12.11
CA PHE A 340 -0.99 -11.41 13.03
C PHE A 340 -0.76 -12.77 12.35
N GLY A 341 -0.16 -13.74 13.06
CA GLY A 341 -0.03 -15.12 12.61
C GLY A 341 -1.12 -16.03 13.18
N ARG A 342 -0.84 -17.33 13.27
CA ARG A 342 -1.82 -18.35 13.70
C ARG A 342 -1.29 -19.24 14.80
N SER A 343 -2.18 -19.78 15.64
CA SER A 343 -1.79 -20.54 16.81
C SER A 343 -0.92 -21.76 16.44
N PRO A 344 0.11 -22.09 17.24
CA PRO A 344 0.99 -23.21 16.96
C PRO A 344 0.27 -24.55 17.04
N LYS A 345 -0.66 -24.70 17.98
CA LYS A 345 -1.45 -25.93 18.11
C LYS A 345 -2.71 -25.87 17.25
N ILE A 346 -2.98 -26.95 16.52
CA ILE A 346 -4.23 -27.16 15.79
C ILE A 346 -5.37 -27.41 16.80
N ASN A 347 -6.47 -26.69 16.65
CA ASN A 347 -7.64 -26.80 17.51
C ASN A 347 -8.51 -28.02 17.16
N LYS A 348 -9.54 -28.28 17.97
CA LYS A 348 -10.45 -29.43 17.81
C LYS A 348 -11.23 -29.44 16.48
N ASP A 349 -11.39 -28.27 15.86
CA ASP A 349 -12.15 -28.07 14.62
C ASP A 349 -11.24 -28.11 13.38
N VAL A 350 -10.00 -28.57 13.57
CA VAL A 350 -8.96 -28.66 12.53
C VAL A 350 -8.67 -27.27 11.95
N GLY A 351 -8.52 -26.28 12.83
CA GLY A 351 -8.12 -24.92 12.50
C GLY A 351 -6.97 -24.41 13.37
N ARG A 352 -6.59 -23.16 13.15
CA ARG A 352 -5.65 -22.42 14.00
C ARG A 352 -6.27 -21.09 14.40
N ASP A 353 -6.18 -20.77 15.69
CA ASP A 353 -6.77 -19.57 16.27
C ASP A 353 -5.84 -18.35 16.11
N HIS A 354 -6.30 -17.18 16.55
CA HIS A 354 -5.54 -15.93 16.46
C HIS A 354 -4.25 -16.00 17.26
N TRP A 355 -3.18 -15.40 16.73
CA TRP A 355 -1.88 -15.46 17.38
C TRP A 355 -0.96 -14.29 17.00
N ALA A 356 -0.99 -13.24 17.82
CA ALA A 356 -0.20 -12.03 17.66
C ALA A 356 1.27 -12.20 18.07
N ALA A 357 1.61 -13.25 18.81
CA ALA A 357 2.96 -13.44 19.35
C ALA A 357 4.01 -13.83 18.29
N ALA A 358 3.60 -14.25 17.09
CA ALA A 358 4.48 -14.56 15.98
C ALA A 358 3.74 -14.49 14.63
N ALA A 359 4.41 -13.94 13.62
CA ALA A 359 3.94 -13.86 12.24
C ALA A 359 5.12 -13.76 11.28
N SER A 360 4.91 -14.20 10.04
CA SER A 360 5.86 -13.99 8.95
C SER A 360 5.50 -12.77 8.11
N LEU A 361 6.50 -11.96 7.77
CA LEU A 361 6.39 -10.81 6.87
C LEU A 361 7.36 -11.01 5.70
N LEU A 362 7.00 -10.54 4.51
CA LEU A 362 7.88 -10.57 3.34
C LEU A 362 8.18 -9.14 2.90
N PHE A 363 9.46 -8.83 2.67
CA PHE A 363 9.92 -7.55 2.14
C PHE A 363 10.73 -7.77 0.86
N ALA A 364 10.58 -6.91 -0.14
CA ALA A 364 11.40 -6.95 -1.34
C ALA A 364 11.55 -5.55 -1.97
N GLY A 365 12.65 -5.34 -2.69
CA GLY A 365 12.91 -4.12 -3.45
C GLY A 365 13.32 -2.91 -2.60
N ALA A 366 13.49 -1.76 -3.25
CA ALA A 366 13.90 -0.49 -2.61
C ALA A 366 15.11 -0.61 -1.66
N GLY A 367 16.12 -1.37 -2.07
CA GLY A 367 17.35 -1.59 -1.30
C GLY A 367 17.29 -2.68 -0.22
N VAL A 368 16.14 -3.33 -0.02
CA VAL A 368 16.04 -4.51 0.86
C VAL A 368 16.98 -5.61 0.37
N VAL A 369 17.79 -6.16 1.26
CA VAL A 369 18.74 -7.24 0.96
C VAL A 369 17.96 -8.53 0.68
N PRO A 370 18.02 -9.06 -0.55
CA PRO A 370 17.21 -10.20 -0.92
C PRO A 370 17.83 -11.52 -0.43
N GLY A 371 17.02 -12.57 -0.30
CA GLY A 371 17.46 -13.88 0.18
C GLY A 371 17.83 -13.94 1.66
N ARG A 372 17.57 -12.86 2.41
CA ARG A 372 17.85 -12.77 3.85
C ARG A 372 16.66 -13.31 4.66
N VAL A 373 16.98 -13.94 5.79
CA VAL A 373 16.00 -14.29 6.83
C VAL A 373 16.32 -13.48 8.08
N ILE A 374 15.32 -12.79 8.62
CA ILE A 374 15.45 -11.95 9.82
C ILE A 374 14.57 -12.52 10.93
N GLY A 375 15.19 -12.66 12.10
CA GLY A 375 14.53 -13.12 13.31
C GLY A 375 14.15 -14.60 13.26
N ALA A 376 13.56 -15.05 14.36
CA ALA A 376 13.21 -16.45 14.56
C ALA A 376 12.06 -16.58 15.55
N THR A 377 11.41 -17.74 15.49
CA THR A 377 10.45 -18.21 16.50
C THR A 377 11.01 -19.43 17.23
N ASP A 378 10.38 -19.80 18.34
CA ASP A 378 10.70 -21.01 19.09
C ASP A 378 10.48 -22.30 18.27
N LYS A 379 10.85 -23.44 18.86
CA LYS A 379 10.72 -24.77 18.24
C LYS A 379 9.29 -25.13 17.80
N ASP A 380 8.29 -24.50 18.42
CA ASP A 380 6.88 -24.75 18.16
C ASP A 380 6.29 -23.69 17.21
N GLY A 381 7.06 -22.64 16.88
CA GLY A 381 6.64 -21.48 16.08
C GLY A 381 5.70 -20.52 16.80
N GLY A 382 5.60 -20.65 18.13
CA GLY A 382 4.59 -19.98 18.94
C GLY A 382 5.05 -18.65 19.54
N GLN A 383 6.34 -18.39 19.66
CA GLN A 383 6.85 -17.14 20.22
C GLN A 383 8.06 -16.67 19.42
N VAL A 384 8.16 -15.37 19.19
CA VAL A 384 9.38 -14.76 18.65
C VAL A 384 10.51 -14.87 19.67
N THR A 385 11.67 -15.35 19.22
CA THR A 385 12.87 -15.55 20.04
C THR A 385 14.02 -14.63 19.67
N GLU A 386 13.97 -14.02 18.49
CA GLU A 386 15.03 -13.15 17.97
C GLU A 386 14.43 -11.97 17.20
N ASN A 387 14.97 -10.76 17.45
CA ASN A 387 14.67 -9.51 16.75
C ASN A 387 13.15 -9.26 16.56
N PRO A 388 12.37 -9.10 17.64
CA PRO A 388 10.94 -8.81 17.53
C PRO A 388 10.71 -7.53 16.74
N ILE A 389 9.83 -7.62 15.75
CA ILE A 389 9.42 -6.53 14.88
C ILE A 389 7.95 -6.22 15.15
N HIS A 390 7.67 -4.97 15.49
CA HIS A 390 6.33 -4.51 15.84
C HIS A 390 5.68 -3.73 14.68
N PRO A 391 4.34 -3.58 14.69
CA PRO A 391 3.63 -2.83 13.66
C PRO A 391 4.17 -1.42 13.40
N ALA A 392 4.62 -0.73 14.46
CA ALA A 392 5.20 0.60 14.36
C ALA A 392 6.55 0.61 13.60
N ASP A 393 7.39 -0.43 13.75
CA ASP A 393 8.67 -0.54 13.05
C ASP A 393 8.48 -0.76 11.54
N VAL A 394 7.48 -1.57 11.19
CA VAL A 394 7.08 -1.80 9.80
C VAL A 394 6.61 -0.49 9.17
N ALA A 395 5.71 0.24 9.85
CA ALA A 395 5.21 1.51 9.36
C ALA A 395 6.31 2.58 9.26
N PHE A 396 7.21 2.64 10.24
CA PHE A 396 8.36 3.52 10.22
C PHE A 396 9.21 3.27 8.97
N THR A 397 9.55 2.01 8.72
CA THR A 397 10.39 1.60 7.59
C THR A 397 9.74 1.89 6.24
N VAL A 398 8.43 1.67 6.12
CA VAL A 398 7.67 1.98 4.90
C VAL A 398 7.66 3.48 4.60
N LEU A 399 7.40 4.32 5.61
CA LEU A 399 7.36 5.78 5.45
C LEU A 399 8.76 6.35 5.19
N ASP A 400 9.78 5.90 5.93
CA ASP A 400 11.18 6.29 5.72
C ASP A 400 11.66 5.90 4.31
N SER A 401 11.28 4.72 3.82
CA SER A 401 11.57 4.29 2.45
C SER A 401 10.98 5.24 1.40
N LEU A 402 9.81 5.81 1.66
CA LEU A 402 9.18 6.83 0.81
C LEU A 402 9.80 8.23 0.97
N GLY A 403 10.78 8.40 1.87
CA GLY A 403 11.38 9.69 2.21
C GLY A 403 10.46 10.57 3.06
N ILE A 404 9.46 9.98 3.72
CA ILE A 404 8.55 10.66 4.63
C ILE A 404 9.10 10.50 6.05
N ASP A 405 9.42 11.61 6.72
CA ASP A 405 9.84 11.60 8.12
C ASP A 405 8.71 11.08 9.02
N PRO A 406 8.84 9.88 9.64
CA PRO A 406 7.79 9.32 10.47
C PRO A 406 7.54 10.13 11.77
N ARG A 407 8.46 11.02 12.16
CA ARG A 407 8.35 11.89 13.34
C ARG A 407 7.75 13.25 13.02
N LYS A 408 7.46 13.53 11.74
CA LYS A 408 6.79 14.77 11.33
C LYS A 408 5.44 14.90 12.04
N GLN A 409 5.10 16.12 12.44
CA GLN A 409 3.81 16.41 13.06
C GLN A 409 2.73 16.71 12.01
N LEU A 410 1.61 15.99 12.12
CA LEU A 410 0.33 16.29 11.47
C LEU A 410 -0.56 17.10 12.41
N ARG A 411 -1.50 17.85 11.84
CA ARG A 411 -2.52 18.58 12.59
C ARG A 411 -3.84 17.83 12.54
N THR A 412 -4.41 17.55 13.70
CA THR A 412 -5.76 17.03 13.81
C THR A 412 -6.80 18.15 13.56
N PRO A 413 -8.09 17.81 13.36
CA PRO A 413 -9.15 18.80 13.10
C PRO A 413 -9.36 19.82 14.22
N ASP A 414 -9.09 19.46 15.47
CA ASP A 414 -9.09 20.36 16.64
C ASP A 414 -7.79 21.16 16.78
N GLY A 415 -6.85 21.03 15.84
CA GLY A 415 -5.62 21.81 15.74
C GLY A 415 -4.43 21.25 16.54
N ARG A 416 -4.60 20.10 17.21
CA ARG A 416 -3.55 19.46 18.01
C ARG A 416 -2.45 18.88 17.08
N PRO A 417 -1.17 19.13 17.38
CA PRO A 417 -0.08 18.47 16.69
C PRO A 417 0.05 17.02 17.20
N VAL A 418 0.18 16.07 16.28
CA VAL A 418 0.45 14.66 16.55
C VAL A 418 1.53 14.17 15.60
N GLU A 419 2.51 13.39 16.08
CA GLU A 419 3.48 12.76 15.19
C GLU A 419 2.79 11.75 14.26
N ILE A 420 3.29 11.58 13.05
CA ILE A 420 2.81 10.52 12.14
C ILE A 420 2.92 9.17 12.85
N LEU A 421 4.08 8.86 13.45
CA LEU A 421 4.31 7.72 14.35
C LEU A 421 4.99 8.19 15.63
N GLU A 422 4.41 7.84 16.78
CA GLU A 422 5.01 8.08 18.11
C GLU A 422 6.07 7.04 18.48
N ASP A 423 5.97 5.85 17.91
CA ASP A 423 6.83 4.71 18.19
C ASP A 423 7.40 4.14 16.90
N GLY A 424 8.29 3.17 17.06
CA GLY A 424 8.91 2.43 15.96
C GLY A 424 10.30 2.92 15.61
N ARG A 425 11.06 2.02 15.00
CA ARG A 425 12.40 2.26 14.45
C ARG A 425 12.48 1.81 13.00
N LEU A 426 13.49 2.33 12.29
CA LEU A 426 13.89 1.76 11.01
C LEU A 426 14.37 0.32 11.24
N LEU A 427 13.88 -0.59 10.41
CA LEU A 427 14.39 -1.97 10.34
C LEU A 427 15.69 -1.97 9.52
N GLU A 428 16.78 -1.50 10.15
CA GLU A 428 18.11 -1.45 9.54
C GLU A 428 18.56 -2.83 9.03
N GLU A 429 18.10 -3.90 9.68
CA GLU A 429 18.40 -5.29 9.34
C GLU A 429 17.91 -5.70 7.94
N LEU A 430 16.93 -4.97 7.38
CA LEU A 430 16.49 -5.15 5.99
C LEU A 430 17.52 -4.65 4.99
N TYR A 431 18.43 -3.77 5.40
CA TYR A 431 19.39 -3.11 4.52
C TYR A 431 20.82 -3.62 4.79
N ALA A 432 21.76 -3.22 3.93
CA ALA A 432 23.16 -3.63 3.97
C ALA A 432 24.05 -2.62 4.71
#